data_AF-A0AAD9K677-F1
#
_entry.id   AF-A0AAD9K677-F1
#
_cell.length_a   1.000
_cell.length_b   1.000
_cell.length_c   1.000
_cell.angle_alpha   90.00
_cell.angle_beta   90.00
_cell.angle_gamma   90.00
#
_symmetry.space_group_name_H-M   'P 1'
#
loop_
_entity.id
_entity.type
_entity.pdbx_description
1 polymer ?
#
loop_
_entity_poly.entity_id
_entity_poly.type
_entity_poly.pdbx_seq_one_letter_code
_entity_poly.pdbx_strand_id
1 'polypeptide(L)'
;MTADEHQILELLLHLNGQGLFANVFEVMYMKILTILHSNENVVVPGRAALCRLFTAMCRIQGDTSRVCVLAYTAVRHSFHAFPRMILAIAAVWPEALKASRGEGRCVMRSLQYIVSRTLQEIKVSHCQMWQCLAKLCWWQRPANAQEEATILAKCAIDKLLHSSDEAQLYDCEKALELLSVKEGWQWTNNHLIIKLIWPVLQTWATRGQHSLSDRAIGSLLRILGVVTFSCPLQYVTAAHDILQTLQALLSQSVNATVPVCDTIQEAVLEALMLLAPFRPDVSAQACYTWVTHRHKQQPLQPHVKSKIHDFVEHYKVQFRYLAQLTSML
;
A
#
# COMPACT_ATOMS: atom_id res chain seq x y z
N MET A 1 -20.28 13.17 16.18
CA MET A 1 -19.68 12.52 17.36
C MET A 1 -20.76 12.52 18.44
N THR A 2 -20.92 11.43 19.19
CA THR A 2 -21.92 11.35 20.28
C THR A 2 -21.43 12.07 21.54
N ALA A 3 -22.31 12.29 22.52
CA ALA A 3 -21.94 12.91 23.80
C ALA A 3 -20.89 12.08 24.55
N ASP A 4 -21.06 10.75 24.60
CA ASP A 4 -20.11 9.85 25.25
C ASP A 4 -18.73 9.87 24.56
N GLU A 5 -18.69 9.90 23.23
CA GLU A 5 -17.45 10.03 22.46
C GLU A 5 -16.73 11.35 22.76
N HIS A 6 -17.48 12.43 22.99
CA HIS A 6 -16.92 13.72 23.36
C HIS A 6 -16.32 13.70 24.77
N GLN A 7 -17.03 13.14 25.75
CA GLN A 7 -16.52 12.99 27.12
C GLN A 7 -15.26 12.13 27.17
N ILE A 8 -15.21 11.03 26.41
CA ILE A 8 -14.01 10.20 26.29
C ILE A 8 -12.85 11.02 25.70
N LEU A 9 -13.11 11.80 24.65
CA LEU A 9 -12.09 12.63 24.02
C LEU A 9 -11.56 13.72 24.98
N GLU A 10 -12.45 14.37 25.74
CA GLU A 10 -12.07 15.36 26.76
C GLU A 10 -11.21 14.74 27.86
N LEU A 11 -11.58 13.55 28.34
CA LEU A 11 -10.77 12.81 29.31
C LEU A 11 -9.39 12.48 28.75
N LEU A 12 -9.29 12.00 27.51
CA LEU A 12 -8.01 11.70 26.86
C LEU A 12 -7.16 12.96 26.69
N LEU A 13 -7.77 14.09 26.34
CA LEU A 13 -7.08 15.37 26.23
C LEU A 13 -6.57 15.85 27.58
N HIS A 14 -7.37 15.71 28.63
CA HIS A 14 -6.97 16.04 29.99
C HIS A 14 -5.78 15.19 30.46
N LEU A 15 -5.86 13.86 30.27
CA LEU A 15 -4.79 12.93 30.62
C LEU A 15 -3.50 13.20 29.86
N ASN A 16 -3.60 13.53 28.57
CA ASN A 16 -2.43 13.89 27.75
C ASN A 16 -1.85 15.25 28.16
N GLY A 17 -2.69 16.25 28.42
CA GLY A 17 -2.27 17.60 28.82
C GLY A 17 -1.61 17.66 30.20
N GLN A 18 -1.97 16.75 31.11
CA GLN A 18 -1.31 16.62 32.41
C GLN A 18 -0.03 15.80 32.38
N GLY A 19 0.36 15.23 31.22
CA GLY A 19 1.55 14.38 31.11
C GLY A 19 1.48 13.11 31.96
N LEU A 20 0.28 12.75 32.47
CA LEU A 20 0.07 11.62 33.37
C LEU A 20 0.44 10.28 32.73
N PHE A 21 0.40 10.23 31.40
CA PHE A 21 0.87 9.10 30.61
C PHE A 21 1.63 9.64 29.40
N ALA A 22 2.90 9.27 29.28
CA ALA A 22 3.62 9.50 28.03
C ALA A 22 2.93 8.68 26.92
N ASN A 23 2.64 9.32 25.78
CA ASN A 23 2.13 8.67 24.57
C ASN A 23 0.72 8.06 24.67
N VAL A 24 -0.20 8.63 25.47
CA VAL A 24 -1.63 8.20 25.51
C VAL A 24 -2.19 8.01 24.10
N PHE A 25 -1.98 9.00 23.24
CA PHE A 25 -2.51 8.95 21.88
C PHE A 25 -1.92 7.79 21.08
N GLU A 26 -0.62 7.51 21.16
CA GLU A 26 -0.03 6.37 20.44
C GLU A 26 -0.55 5.03 20.94
N VAL A 27 -0.66 4.84 22.25
CA VAL A 27 -1.22 3.62 22.83
C VAL A 27 -2.68 3.45 22.39
N MET A 28 -3.46 4.52 22.42
CA MET A 28 -4.86 4.51 21.99
C MET A 28 -4.99 4.26 20.48
N TYR A 29 -4.13 4.84 19.66
CA TYR A 29 -4.10 4.59 18.22
C TYR A 29 -3.85 3.12 17.93
N MET A 30 -2.81 2.54 18.52
CA MET A 30 -2.48 1.13 18.34
C MET A 30 -3.64 0.24 18.81
N LYS A 31 -4.22 0.52 19.98
CA LYS A 31 -5.34 -0.28 20.49
C LYS A 31 -6.58 -0.19 19.63
N ILE A 32 -6.95 1.01 19.15
CA ILE A 32 -8.07 1.20 18.24
C ILE A 32 -7.83 0.43 16.94
N LEU A 33 -6.63 0.55 16.35
CA LEU A 33 -6.30 -0.18 15.13
C LEU A 33 -6.35 -1.69 15.34
N THR A 34 -5.82 -2.22 16.45
CA THR A 34 -5.94 -3.64 16.79
C THR A 34 -7.40 -4.09 16.88
N ILE A 35 -8.25 -3.30 17.55
CA ILE A 35 -9.68 -3.62 17.67
C ILE A 35 -10.37 -3.58 16.29
N LEU A 36 -10.08 -2.58 15.47
CA LEU A 36 -10.66 -2.46 14.12
C LEU A 36 -10.21 -3.61 13.19
N HIS A 37 -8.97 -4.08 13.33
CA HIS A 37 -8.45 -5.24 12.61
C HIS A 37 -9.01 -6.57 13.12
N SER A 38 -9.36 -6.66 14.41
CA SER A 38 -9.95 -7.88 14.97
C SER A 38 -11.30 -8.18 14.30
N ASN A 39 -11.53 -9.44 13.95
CA ASN A 39 -12.86 -9.95 13.55
C ASN A 39 -13.73 -10.26 14.78
N GLU A 40 -13.25 -9.96 15.99
CA GLU A 40 -14.01 -10.13 17.22
C GLU A 40 -15.23 -9.19 17.26
N ASN A 41 -16.21 -9.55 18.11
CA ASN A 41 -17.62 -9.12 18.17
C ASN A 41 -17.92 -7.61 18.33
N VAL A 42 -17.10 -6.71 17.80
CA VAL A 42 -17.42 -5.28 17.74
C VAL A 42 -18.48 -5.05 16.65
N VAL A 43 -19.71 -4.85 17.11
CA VAL A 43 -20.86 -4.48 16.28
C VAL A 43 -20.52 -3.21 15.48
N VAL A 44 -21.05 -3.11 14.25
CA VAL A 44 -20.80 -2.01 13.30
C VAL A 44 -20.85 -0.59 13.92
N PRO A 45 -21.80 -0.24 14.82
CA PRO A 45 -21.81 1.07 15.48
C PRO A 45 -20.56 1.34 16.33
N GLY A 46 -20.03 0.31 17.00
CA GLY A 46 -18.80 0.41 17.78
C GLY A 46 -17.58 0.71 16.91
N ARG A 47 -17.46 0.05 15.75
CA ARG A 47 -16.38 0.34 14.78
C ARG A 47 -16.47 1.78 14.26
N ALA A 48 -17.68 2.27 13.98
CA ALA A 48 -17.88 3.65 13.55
C ALA A 48 -17.52 4.66 14.65
N ALA A 49 -17.83 4.36 15.92
CA ALA A 49 -17.44 5.18 17.07
C ALA A 49 -15.92 5.26 17.23
N LEU A 50 -15.23 4.13 17.13
CA LEU A 50 -13.77 4.07 17.16
C LEU A 50 -13.13 4.87 16.02
N CYS A 51 -13.69 4.80 14.80
CA CYS A 51 -13.23 5.63 13.69
C CYS A 51 -13.39 7.14 13.97
N ARG A 52 -14.52 7.55 14.56
CA ARG A 52 -14.75 8.95 14.95
C ARG A 52 -13.74 9.41 15.99
N LEU A 53 -13.55 8.62 17.05
CA LEU A 53 -12.60 8.93 18.12
C LEU A 53 -11.17 9.03 17.58
N PHE A 54 -10.75 8.05 16.77
CA PHE A 54 -9.44 8.07 16.11
C PHE A 54 -9.25 9.33 15.27
N THR A 55 -10.25 9.65 14.43
CA THR A 55 -10.19 10.82 13.53
C THR A 55 -10.19 12.13 14.32
N ALA A 56 -10.91 12.21 15.44
CA ALA A 56 -10.93 13.38 16.30
C ALA A 56 -9.56 13.61 16.95
N MET A 57 -8.90 12.55 17.45
CA MET A 57 -7.54 12.63 17.98
C MET A 57 -6.54 13.09 16.90
N CYS A 58 -6.60 12.50 15.70
CA CYS A 58 -5.73 12.92 14.60
C CYS A 58 -5.99 14.38 14.18
N ARG A 59 -7.25 14.83 14.22
CA ARG A 59 -7.63 16.23 13.91
C ARG A 59 -7.02 17.21 14.89
N ILE A 60 -6.99 16.87 16.18
CA ILE A 60 -6.37 17.71 17.21
C ILE A 60 -4.87 17.81 16.98
N GLN A 61 -4.23 16.74 16.52
CA GLN A 61 -2.80 16.72 16.19
C GLN A 61 -2.46 17.27 14.79
N GLY A 62 -3.46 17.53 13.94
CA GLY A 62 -3.24 17.94 12.54
C GLY A 62 -2.73 16.82 11.61
N ASP A 63 -2.77 15.56 12.04
CA ASP A 63 -2.22 14.42 11.29
C ASP A 63 -3.24 13.84 10.30
N THR A 64 -3.32 14.45 9.12
CA THR A 64 -4.19 13.95 8.04
C THR A 64 -3.72 12.60 7.46
N SER A 65 -2.42 12.30 7.54
CA SER A 65 -1.83 11.08 6.99
C SER A 65 -2.37 9.85 7.70
N ARG A 66 -2.43 9.86 9.04
CA ARG A 66 -3.01 8.74 9.83
C ARG A 66 -4.47 8.49 9.51
N VAL A 67 -5.26 9.54 9.27
CA VAL A 67 -6.67 9.40 8.87
C VAL A 67 -6.79 8.75 7.50
N CYS A 68 -5.94 9.13 6.55
CA CYS A 68 -5.89 8.50 5.23
C CYS A 68 -5.44 7.04 5.30
N VAL A 69 -4.46 6.72 6.14
CA VAL A 69 -4.04 5.33 6.41
C VAL A 69 -5.19 4.53 6.99
N LEU A 70 -5.94 5.06 7.96
CA LEU A 70 -7.12 4.39 8.51
C LEU A 70 -8.17 4.10 7.42
N ALA A 71 -8.49 5.08 6.58
CA ALA A 71 -9.44 4.93 5.49
C ALA A 71 -8.95 3.89 4.46
N TYR A 72 -7.68 3.98 4.07
CA TYR A 72 -7.00 3.01 3.21
C TYR A 72 -7.12 1.59 3.76
N THR A 73 -6.75 1.38 5.02
CA THR A 73 -6.79 0.08 5.69
C THR A 73 -8.20 -0.48 5.76
N ALA A 74 -9.18 0.35 6.15
CA ALA A 74 -10.58 -0.07 6.24
C ALA A 74 -11.14 -0.54 4.91
N VAL A 75 -10.80 0.18 3.83
CA VAL A 75 -11.16 -0.24 2.47
C VAL A 75 -10.37 -1.47 2.09
N ARG A 76 -9.03 -1.45 2.08
CA ARG A 76 -8.15 -2.55 1.63
C ARG A 76 -8.53 -3.90 2.22
N HIS A 77 -8.73 -3.97 3.54
CA HIS A 77 -9.06 -5.21 4.24
C HIS A 77 -10.55 -5.61 4.19
N SER A 78 -11.38 -4.85 3.46
CA SER A 78 -12.83 -5.11 3.34
C SER A 78 -13.51 -5.24 4.71
N PHE A 79 -13.21 -4.34 5.65
CA PHE A 79 -13.86 -4.39 6.96
C PHE A 79 -15.38 -4.40 6.79
N HIS A 80 -16.07 -5.20 7.61
CA HIS A 80 -17.51 -5.30 7.53
C HIS A 80 -18.16 -3.92 7.66
N ALA A 81 -18.97 -3.53 6.66
CA ALA A 81 -19.57 -2.21 6.54
C ALA A 81 -18.55 -1.03 6.51
N PHE A 82 -17.38 -1.21 5.86
CA PHE A 82 -16.39 -0.13 5.69
C PHE A 82 -16.97 1.19 5.14
N PRO A 83 -18.01 1.24 4.27
CA PRO A 83 -18.56 2.54 3.84
C PRO A 83 -19.12 3.37 5.00
N ARG A 84 -19.66 2.71 6.05
CA ARG A 84 -20.09 3.39 7.29
C ARG A 84 -18.91 3.93 8.08
N MET A 85 -17.78 3.23 8.09
CA MET A 85 -16.54 3.70 8.72
C MET A 85 -15.99 4.93 7.98
N ILE A 86 -15.98 4.90 6.65
CA ILE A 86 -15.59 6.06 5.83
C ILE A 86 -16.50 7.26 6.09
N LEU A 87 -17.81 7.06 6.17
CA LEU A 87 -18.75 8.12 6.53
C LEU A 87 -18.51 8.66 7.95
N ALA A 88 -18.19 7.79 8.90
CA ALA A 88 -17.88 8.18 10.27
C ALA A 88 -16.62 9.05 10.34
N ILE A 89 -15.57 8.70 9.58
CA ILE A 89 -14.35 9.52 9.43
C ILE A 89 -14.71 10.87 8.80
N ALA A 90 -15.44 10.86 7.67
CA ALA A 90 -15.86 12.05 6.95
C ALA A 90 -16.68 13.01 7.84
N ALA A 91 -17.53 12.49 8.71
CA ALA A 91 -18.36 13.30 9.61
C ALA A 91 -17.55 14.05 10.68
N VAL A 92 -16.34 13.60 11.00
CA VAL A 92 -15.46 14.24 12.00
C VAL A 92 -14.45 15.18 11.34
N TRP A 93 -13.86 14.76 10.21
CA TRP A 93 -12.87 15.57 9.50
C TRP A 93 -12.96 15.38 7.98
N PRO A 94 -13.91 16.06 7.31
CA PRO A 94 -14.12 15.89 5.87
C PRO A 94 -12.89 16.26 5.03
N GLU A 95 -12.14 17.28 5.45
CA GLU A 95 -10.94 17.78 4.76
C GLU A 95 -9.88 16.67 4.57
N ALA A 96 -9.72 15.77 5.55
CA ALA A 96 -8.77 14.66 5.46
C ALA A 96 -9.12 13.69 4.32
N LEU A 97 -10.39 13.63 3.93
CA LEU A 97 -10.91 12.76 2.87
C LEU A 97 -11.26 13.51 1.58
N LYS A 98 -11.02 14.83 1.49
CA LYS A 98 -11.28 15.54 0.24
C LYS A 98 -10.37 15.02 -0.86
N ALA A 99 -10.98 14.59 -1.95
CA ALA A 99 -10.30 14.45 -3.22
C ALA A 99 -10.20 15.86 -3.80
N SER A 100 -9.04 16.52 -3.71
CA SER A 100 -8.85 17.84 -4.34
C SER A 100 -9.29 17.76 -5.81
N ARG A 101 -10.07 18.75 -6.26
CA ARG A 101 -10.44 18.88 -7.67
C ARG A 101 -9.16 19.12 -8.47
N GLY A 102 -8.69 18.13 -9.24
CA GLY A 102 -7.45 18.21 -10.03
C GLY A 102 -6.48 17.05 -9.77
N GLU A 103 -5.17 17.35 -9.75
CA GLU A 103 -4.03 16.43 -9.50
C GLU A 103 -4.00 15.81 -8.10
N GLY A 104 -5.14 15.64 -7.43
CA GLY A 104 -5.24 15.09 -6.08
C GLY A 104 -4.63 13.70 -5.90
N ARG A 105 -4.43 13.33 -4.62
CA ARG A 105 -3.88 12.04 -4.17
C ARG A 105 -4.54 10.86 -4.89
N CYS A 106 -3.72 10.05 -5.56
CA CYS A 106 -4.10 8.82 -6.23
C CYS A 106 -4.84 7.88 -5.27
N VAL A 107 -4.38 7.72 -4.03
CA VAL A 107 -5.06 6.88 -3.04
C VAL A 107 -6.48 7.36 -2.78
N MET A 108 -6.67 8.68 -2.66
CA MET A 108 -8.00 9.23 -2.36
C MET A 108 -8.98 9.02 -3.52
N ARG A 109 -8.51 9.14 -4.76
CA ARG A 109 -9.32 8.84 -5.95
C ARG A 109 -9.70 7.36 -6.01
N SER A 110 -8.77 6.46 -5.72
CA SER A 110 -9.06 5.02 -5.63
C SER A 110 -10.06 4.71 -4.52
N LEU A 111 -9.91 5.33 -3.33
CA LEU A 111 -10.85 5.19 -2.22
C LEU A 111 -12.27 5.64 -2.60
N GLN A 112 -12.38 6.82 -3.20
CA GLN A 112 -13.65 7.37 -3.68
C GLN A 112 -14.32 6.43 -4.69
N TYR A 113 -13.56 5.91 -5.65
CA TYR A 113 -14.06 4.94 -6.63
C TYR A 113 -14.59 3.68 -5.96
N ILE A 114 -13.79 3.03 -5.11
CA ILE A 114 -14.16 1.77 -4.45
C ILE A 114 -15.39 1.95 -3.56
N VAL A 115 -15.41 3.01 -2.73
CA VAL A 115 -16.56 3.31 -1.86
C VAL A 115 -17.80 3.59 -2.71
N SER A 116 -17.68 4.35 -3.80
CA SER A 116 -18.79 4.60 -4.72
C SER A 116 -19.34 3.30 -5.31
N ARG A 117 -18.47 2.43 -5.84
CA ARG A 117 -18.86 1.15 -6.45
C ARG A 117 -19.57 0.25 -5.44
N THR A 118 -18.98 0.05 -4.27
CA THR A 118 -19.59 -0.79 -3.23
C THR A 118 -20.95 -0.25 -2.79
N LEU A 119 -21.13 1.07 -2.68
CA LEU A 119 -22.42 1.67 -2.35
C LEU A 119 -23.46 1.54 -3.48
N GLN A 120 -23.04 1.37 -4.74
CA GLN A 120 -23.95 1.12 -5.87
C GLN A 120 -24.41 -0.34 -5.93
N GLU A 121 -23.52 -1.29 -5.61
CA GLU A 121 -23.84 -2.72 -5.58
C GLU A 121 -24.86 -3.07 -4.48
N ILE A 122 -24.85 -2.33 -3.37
CA ILE A 122 -25.80 -2.50 -2.26
C ILE A 122 -27.14 -1.82 -2.60
N LYS A 123 -27.98 -2.52 -3.38
CA LYS A 123 -29.19 -2.03 -4.07
C LYS A 123 -30.28 -1.32 -3.23
N VAL A 124 -30.35 -1.44 -1.89
CA VAL A 124 -31.62 -1.20 -1.18
C VAL A 124 -31.68 0.00 -0.21
N SER A 125 -30.59 0.56 0.32
CA SER A 125 -30.75 1.62 1.37
C SER A 125 -29.62 2.63 1.56
N HIS A 126 -28.68 2.77 0.62
CA HIS A 126 -27.46 3.55 0.88
C HIS A 126 -27.18 4.72 -0.06
N CYS A 127 -28.21 5.20 -0.78
CA CYS A 127 -28.11 6.46 -1.54
C CYS A 127 -27.79 7.65 -0.62
N GLN A 128 -28.31 7.65 0.61
CA GLN A 128 -28.09 8.71 1.60
C GLN A 128 -26.64 8.78 2.07
N MET A 129 -25.99 7.62 2.30
CA MET A 129 -24.58 7.61 2.71
C MET A 129 -23.68 8.20 1.62
N TRP A 130 -23.94 7.85 0.35
CA TRP A 130 -23.25 8.48 -0.76
C TRP A 130 -23.51 10.00 -0.83
N GLN A 131 -24.76 10.44 -0.68
CA GLN A 131 -25.09 11.87 -0.68
C GLN A 131 -24.35 12.62 0.44
N CYS A 132 -24.23 12.03 1.63
CA CYS A 132 -23.44 12.60 2.71
C CYS A 132 -21.96 12.70 2.34
N LEU A 133 -21.35 11.63 1.82
CA LEU A 133 -19.94 11.63 1.39
C LEU A 133 -19.69 12.65 0.26
N ALA A 134 -20.58 12.73 -0.72
CA ALA A 134 -20.51 13.70 -1.80
C ALA A 134 -20.56 15.15 -1.28
N LYS A 135 -21.42 15.42 -0.28
CA LYS A 135 -21.52 16.75 0.33
C LYS A 135 -20.32 17.09 1.23
N LEU A 136 -19.90 16.16 2.09
CA LEU A 136 -18.84 16.37 3.07
C LEU A 136 -17.45 16.44 2.40
N CYS A 137 -17.16 15.51 1.50
CA CYS A 137 -15.82 15.33 0.94
C CYS A 137 -15.68 15.80 -0.52
N TRP A 138 -16.75 16.35 -1.10
CA TRP A 138 -16.83 16.77 -2.51
C TRP A 138 -16.58 15.64 -3.51
N TRP A 139 -16.93 14.42 -3.12
CA TRP A 139 -16.77 13.23 -3.96
C TRP A 139 -17.80 13.21 -5.09
N GLN A 140 -17.33 12.77 -6.26
CA GLN A 140 -18.12 12.58 -7.47
C GLN A 140 -18.23 11.10 -7.81
N ARG A 141 -19.36 10.67 -8.37
CA ARG A 141 -19.47 9.30 -8.86
C ARG A 141 -18.73 9.21 -10.19
N PRO A 142 -17.98 8.12 -10.43
CA PRO A 142 -17.48 7.85 -11.76
C PRO A 142 -18.63 7.67 -12.73
N ALA A 143 -18.48 8.16 -13.96
CA ALA A 143 -19.49 8.03 -15.01
C ALA A 143 -19.61 6.57 -15.48
N ASN A 144 -18.48 5.86 -15.56
CA ASN A 144 -18.41 4.45 -15.94
C ASN A 144 -17.59 3.66 -14.91
N ALA A 145 -18.26 2.94 -14.01
CA ALA A 145 -17.59 2.18 -12.95
C ALA A 145 -16.70 1.04 -13.48
N GLN A 146 -16.97 0.52 -14.68
CA GLN A 146 -16.23 -0.60 -15.25
C GLN A 146 -14.84 -0.17 -15.76
N GLU A 147 -14.74 1.04 -16.30
CA GLU A 147 -13.49 1.57 -16.87
C GLU A 147 -12.69 2.42 -15.88
N GLU A 148 -13.36 3.00 -14.88
CA GLU A 148 -12.74 3.93 -13.93
C GLU A 148 -11.49 3.35 -13.24
N ALA A 149 -11.52 2.08 -12.82
CA ALA A 149 -10.35 1.44 -12.20
C ALA A 149 -9.12 1.48 -13.13
N THR A 150 -9.32 1.22 -14.42
CA THR A 150 -8.25 1.21 -15.42
C THR A 150 -7.75 2.64 -15.69
N ILE A 151 -8.66 3.61 -15.72
CA ILE A 151 -8.32 5.03 -15.88
C ILE A 151 -7.49 5.51 -14.69
N LEU A 152 -7.92 5.20 -13.46
CA LEU A 152 -7.20 5.56 -12.24
C LEU A 152 -5.82 4.90 -12.18
N ALA A 153 -5.71 3.63 -12.55
CA ALA A 153 -4.44 2.93 -12.61
C ALA A 153 -3.49 3.57 -13.63
N LYS A 154 -3.99 3.91 -14.83
CA LYS A 154 -3.22 4.61 -15.85
C LYS A 154 -2.74 5.97 -15.34
N CYS A 155 -3.63 6.78 -14.75
CA CYS A 155 -3.26 8.07 -14.17
C CYS A 155 -2.21 7.94 -13.05
N ALA A 156 -2.29 6.91 -12.21
CA ALA A 156 -1.31 6.66 -11.16
C ALA A 156 0.06 6.27 -11.75
N ILE A 157 0.09 5.44 -12.79
CA ILE A 157 1.33 5.08 -13.50
C ILE A 157 1.92 6.30 -14.21
N ASP A 158 1.10 7.09 -14.92
CA ASP A 158 1.57 8.31 -15.57
C ASP A 158 2.16 9.28 -14.56
N LYS A 159 1.49 9.51 -13.42
CA LYS A 159 2.03 10.34 -12.33
C LYS A 159 3.33 9.79 -11.74
N LEU A 160 3.41 8.47 -11.56
CA LEU A 160 4.59 7.79 -11.04
C LEU A 160 5.79 7.97 -11.99
N LEU A 161 5.57 7.89 -13.31
CA LEU A 161 6.62 8.05 -14.32
C LEU A 161 7.18 9.47 -14.43
N HIS A 162 6.37 10.49 -14.09
CA HIS A 162 6.76 11.90 -14.21
C HIS A 162 7.11 12.54 -12.86
N SER A 163 6.97 11.82 -11.74
CA SER A 163 7.26 12.35 -10.41
C SER A 163 8.67 11.97 -9.94
N SER A 164 9.29 12.91 -9.23
CA SER A 164 10.51 12.68 -8.44
C SER A 164 10.26 12.74 -6.93
N ASP A 165 9.02 13.08 -6.53
CA ASP A 165 8.62 13.21 -5.13
C ASP A 165 8.27 11.84 -4.54
N GLU A 166 8.98 11.44 -3.49
CA GLU A 166 8.79 10.17 -2.78
C GLU A 166 7.38 10.03 -2.18
N ALA A 167 6.79 11.13 -1.70
CA ALA A 167 5.43 11.09 -1.17
C ALA A 167 4.40 10.78 -2.28
N GLN A 168 4.60 11.35 -3.47
CA GLN A 168 3.76 11.09 -4.63
C GLN A 168 3.97 9.68 -5.19
N LEU A 169 5.21 9.19 -5.23
CA LEU A 169 5.50 7.80 -5.64
C LEU A 169 4.78 6.82 -4.71
N TYR A 170 4.91 7.01 -3.39
CA TYR A 170 4.24 6.19 -2.39
C TYR A 170 2.71 6.25 -2.51
N ASP A 171 2.13 7.43 -2.74
CA ASP A 171 0.69 7.60 -2.98
C ASP A 171 0.23 6.87 -4.25
N CYS A 172 1.00 6.90 -5.34
CA CYS A 172 0.68 6.14 -6.55
C CYS A 172 0.76 4.63 -6.32
N GLU A 173 1.81 4.14 -5.65
CA GLU A 173 1.96 2.72 -5.30
C GLU A 173 0.78 2.21 -4.47
N LYS A 174 0.40 2.96 -3.42
CA LYS A 174 -0.73 2.58 -2.56
C LYS A 174 -2.05 2.61 -3.32
N ALA A 175 -2.24 3.54 -4.26
CA ALA A 175 -3.43 3.59 -5.10
C ALA A 175 -3.55 2.34 -5.99
N LEU A 176 -2.43 1.92 -6.61
CA LEU A 176 -2.37 0.73 -7.46
C LEU A 176 -2.61 -0.55 -6.64
N GLU A 177 -1.99 -0.65 -5.46
CA GLU A 177 -2.22 -1.78 -4.54
C GLU A 177 -3.69 -1.87 -4.13
N LEU A 178 -4.31 -0.72 -3.82
CA LEU A 178 -5.71 -0.71 -3.42
C LEU A 178 -6.64 -1.17 -4.55
N LEU A 179 -6.40 -0.70 -5.78
CA LEU A 179 -7.16 -1.11 -6.95
C LEU A 179 -6.98 -2.60 -7.23
N SER A 180 -5.74 -3.11 -7.20
CA SER A 180 -5.49 -4.54 -7.47
C SER A 180 -6.22 -5.45 -6.49
N VAL A 181 -6.20 -5.11 -5.20
CA VAL A 181 -6.91 -5.88 -4.16
C VAL A 181 -8.42 -5.84 -4.37
N LYS A 182 -8.99 -4.73 -4.87
CA LYS A 182 -10.44 -4.54 -5.00
C LYS A 182 -11.05 -4.98 -6.31
N GLU A 183 -10.29 -4.94 -7.39
CA GLU A 183 -10.74 -5.50 -8.67
C GLU A 183 -10.42 -6.99 -8.80
N GLY A 184 -9.56 -7.52 -7.93
CA GLY A 184 -9.19 -8.92 -7.90
C GLY A 184 -8.15 -9.29 -8.96
N TRP A 185 -7.75 -10.57 -8.95
CA TRP A 185 -6.61 -11.04 -9.72
C TRP A 185 -6.78 -10.93 -11.24
N GLN A 186 -7.96 -11.25 -11.77
CA GLN A 186 -8.20 -11.20 -13.22
C GLN A 186 -8.00 -9.79 -13.79
N TRP A 187 -8.53 -8.77 -13.11
CA TRP A 187 -8.30 -7.39 -13.49
C TRP A 187 -6.82 -7.01 -13.30
N THR A 188 -6.23 -7.38 -12.16
CA THR A 188 -4.83 -7.09 -11.83
C THR A 188 -3.88 -7.62 -12.90
N ASN A 189 -4.01 -8.89 -13.27
CA ASN A 189 -3.15 -9.49 -14.29
C ASN A 189 -3.40 -8.88 -15.68
N ASN A 190 -4.67 -8.84 -16.12
CA ASN A 190 -4.98 -8.53 -17.51
C ASN A 190 -4.94 -7.03 -17.84
N HIS A 191 -5.22 -6.16 -16.87
CA HIS A 191 -5.28 -4.71 -17.07
C HIS A 191 -4.08 -4.01 -16.44
N LEU A 192 -3.79 -4.27 -15.16
CA LEU A 192 -2.70 -3.57 -14.49
C LEU A 192 -1.32 -4.09 -14.94
N ILE A 193 -1.07 -5.40 -14.82
CA ILE A 193 0.25 -5.98 -15.13
C ILE A 193 0.49 -5.99 -16.63
N ILE A 194 -0.31 -6.73 -17.40
CA ILE A 194 -0.06 -7.00 -18.82
C ILE A 194 -0.21 -5.74 -19.68
N LYS A 195 -1.24 -4.91 -19.44
CA LYS A 195 -1.56 -3.77 -20.32
C LYS A 195 -0.92 -2.45 -19.89
N LEU A 196 -0.59 -2.26 -18.62
CA LEU A 196 -0.08 -0.97 -18.13
C LEU A 196 1.37 -1.05 -17.64
N ILE A 197 1.71 -1.98 -16.73
CA ILE A 197 3.07 -2.06 -16.16
C ILE A 197 4.06 -2.66 -17.17
N TRP A 198 3.72 -3.80 -17.77
CA TRP A 198 4.63 -4.56 -18.62
C TRP A 198 5.16 -3.77 -19.83
N PRO A 199 4.32 -3.01 -20.59
CA PRO A 199 4.80 -2.22 -21.71
C PRO A 199 5.80 -1.14 -21.31
N VAL A 200 5.65 -0.56 -20.10
CA VAL A 200 6.57 0.42 -19.56
C VAL A 200 7.92 -0.21 -19.24
N LEU A 201 7.92 -1.37 -18.57
CA LEU A 201 9.14 -2.13 -18.27
C LEU A 201 9.85 -2.61 -19.54
N GLN A 202 9.12 -3.05 -20.57
CA GLN A 202 9.68 -3.41 -21.87
C GLN A 202 10.30 -2.21 -22.58
N THR A 203 9.65 -1.05 -22.51
CA THR A 203 10.18 0.19 -23.10
C THR A 203 11.48 0.60 -22.39
N TRP A 204 11.52 0.53 -21.07
CA TRP A 204 12.73 0.80 -20.29
C TRP A 204 13.86 -0.19 -20.63
N ALA A 205 13.56 -1.48 -20.72
CA ALA A 205 14.55 -2.51 -21.03
C ALA A 205 15.14 -2.38 -22.45
N THR A 206 14.35 -1.91 -23.42
CA THR A 206 14.77 -1.80 -24.84
C THR A 206 15.42 -0.47 -25.19
N ARG A 207 14.94 0.66 -24.64
CA ARG A 207 15.44 2.01 -24.97
C ARG A 207 16.61 2.47 -24.11
N GLY A 208 17.03 1.65 -23.15
CA GLY A 208 18.11 1.97 -22.21
C GLY A 208 17.64 2.81 -21.03
N GLN A 209 18.40 2.73 -19.94
CA GLN A 209 18.12 3.26 -18.60
C GLN A 209 17.93 4.79 -18.54
N HIS A 210 18.18 5.53 -19.62
CA HIS A 210 18.08 7.00 -19.65
C HIS A 210 16.68 7.53 -20.07
N SER A 211 15.76 6.66 -20.47
CA SER A 211 14.44 7.09 -20.97
C SER A 211 13.41 7.40 -19.89
N LEU A 212 13.56 6.81 -18.70
CA LEU A 212 12.62 6.89 -17.58
C LEU A 212 13.39 6.98 -16.25
N SER A 213 12.79 7.61 -15.24
CA SER A 213 13.38 7.75 -13.90
C SER A 213 13.60 6.38 -13.25
N ASP A 214 14.82 6.10 -12.78
CA ASP A 214 15.13 4.85 -12.06
C ASP A 214 14.25 4.65 -10.83
N ARG A 215 13.89 5.74 -10.14
CA ARG A 215 12.97 5.71 -8.99
C ARG A 215 11.57 5.28 -9.41
N ALA A 216 11.10 5.75 -10.56
CA ALA A 216 9.81 5.36 -11.12
C ALA A 216 9.82 3.87 -11.50
N ILE A 217 10.88 3.40 -12.17
CA ILE A 217 11.03 1.99 -12.51
C ILE A 217 11.11 1.11 -11.25
N GLY A 218 11.88 1.50 -10.25
CA GLY A 218 11.94 0.82 -8.96
C GLY A 218 10.56 0.77 -8.27
N SER A 219 9.77 1.84 -8.36
CA SER A 219 8.40 1.87 -7.83
C SER A 219 7.48 0.90 -8.59
N LEU A 220 7.60 0.81 -9.92
CA LEU A 220 6.86 -0.15 -10.76
C LEU A 220 7.25 -1.61 -10.45
N LEU A 221 8.51 -1.88 -10.14
CA LEU A 221 8.97 -3.23 -9.78
C LEU A 221 8.51 -3.62 -8.37
N ARG A 222 8.52 -2.67 -7.41
CA ARG A 222 7.95 -2.88 -6.07
C ARG A 222 6.45 -3.16 -6.14
N ILE A 223 5.68 -2.35 -6.87
CA ILE A 223 4.24 -2.59 -7.02
C ILE A 223 3.96 -3.92 -7.74
N LEU A 224 4.78 -4.31 -8.73
CA LEU A 224 4.67 -5.63 -9.38
C LEU A 224 4.78 -6.76 -8.36
N GLY A 225 5.74 -6.70 -7.44
CA GLY A 225 5.83 -7.64 -6.32
C GLY A 225 4.58 -7.62 -5.42
N VAL A 226 4.14 -6.43 -5.01
CA VAL A 226 2.98 -6.25 -4.11
C VAL A 226 1.68 -6.79 -4.70
N VAL A 227 1.39 -6.49 -5.96
CA VAL A 227 0.15 -6.97 -6.60
C VAL A 227 0.21 -8.47 -6.90
N THR A 228 1.40 -8.99 -7.20
CA THR A 228 1.63 -10.43 -7.44
C THR A 228 1.53 -11.24 -6.15
N PHE A 229 1.86 -10.66 -4.99
CA PHE A 229 1.66 -11.30 -3.69
C PHE A 229 0.20 -11.70 -3.44
N SER A 230 -0.74 -10.96 -4.02
CA SER A 230 -2.18 -11.24 -3.92
C SER A 230 -2.67 -12.28 -4.94
N CYS A 231 -1.77 -12.92 -5.69
CA CYS A 231 -2.10 -13.95 -6.68
C CYS A 231 -2.73 -15.19 -6.01
N PRO A 232 -3.95 -15.59 -6.39
CA PRO A 232 -4.57 -16.81 -5.91
C PRO A 232 -3.80 -18.05 -6.35
N LEU A 233 -3.79 -19.11 -5.53
CA LEU A 233 -3.05 -20.36 -5.81
C LEU A 233 -3.38 -20.98 -7.17
N GLN A 234 -4.61 -20.84 -7.66
CA GLN A 234 -5.03 -21.34 -8.98
C GLN A 234 -4.31 -20.67 -10.16
N TYR A 235 -3.64 -19.53 -9.93
CA TYR A 235 -2.86 -18.78 -10.91
C TYR A 235 -1.37 -18.71 -10.55
N VAL A 236 -0.88 -19.64 -9.72
CA VAL A 236 0.50 -19.64 -9.22
C VAL A 236 1.56 -19.60 -10.32
N THR A 237 1.28 -20.15 -11.50
CA THR A 237 2.18 -20.10 -12.66
C THR A 237 2.50 -18.67 -13.08
N ALA A 238 1.50 -17.77 -13.08
CA ALA A 238 1.72 -16.36 -13.39
C ALA A 238 2.61 -15.67 -12.35
N ALA A 239 2.48 -16.04 -11.07
CA ALA A 239 3.37 -15.56 -10.02
C ALA A 239 4.80 -16.08 -10.20
N HIS A 240 4.96 -17.34 -10.63
CA HIS A 240 6.27 -17.93 -10.96
C HIS A 240 6.94 -17.23 -12.15
N ASP A 241 6.20 -16.90 -13.20
CA ASP A 241 6.73 -16.20 -14.38
C ASP A 241 7.25 -14.80 -14.03
N ILE A 242 6.48 -14.06 -13.22
CA ILE A 242 6.88 -12.74 -12.71
C ILE A 242 8.13 -12.86 -11.85
N LEU A 243 8.16 -13.84 -10.94
CA LEU A 243 9.30 -14.08 -10.05
C LEU A 243 10.56 -14.43 -10.84
N GLN A 244 10.45 -15.28 -11.87
CA GLN A 244 11.56 -15.63 -12.76
C GLN A 244 12.07 -14.41 -13.54
N THR A 245 11.16 -13.54 -13.99
CA THR A 245 11.54 -12.28 -14.65
C THR A 245 12.34 -11.37 -13.70
N LEU A 246 11.86 -11.18 -12.47
CA LEU A 246 12.54 -10.38 -11.45
C LEU A 246 13.91 -10.97 -11.09
N GLN A 247 14.00 -12.28 -10.94
CA GLN A 247 15.26 -12.99 -10.69
C GLN A 247 16.27 -12.79 -11.83
N ALA A 248 15.81 -12.90 -13.08
CA ALA A 248 16.67 -12.71 -14.25
C ALA A 248 17.23 -11.28 -14.31
N LEU A 249 16.39 -10.27 -14.03
CA LEU A 249 16.80 -8.87 -13.98
C LEU A 249 17.86 -8.64 -12.88
N LEU A 250 17.66 -9.18 -11.67
CA LEU A 250 18.65 -9.06 -10.59
C LEU A 250 19.96 -9.79 -10.92
N SER A 251 19.88 -10.98 -11.50
CA SER A 251 21.07 -11.77 -11.87
C SER A 251 21.88 -11.10 -12.98
N GLN A 252 21.22 -10.42 -13.92
CA GLN A 252 21.91 -9.60 -14.92
C GLN A 252 22.67 -8.45 -14.26
N SER A 253 22.10 -7.78 -13.25
CA SER A 253 22.79 -6.67 -12.57
C SER A 253 24.09 -7.08 -11.87
N VAL A 254 24.19 -8.32 -11.39
CA VAL A 254 25.41 -8.87 -10.75
C VAL A 254 26.50 -9.20 -11.78
N ASN A 255 26.11 -9.57 -13.00
CA ASN A 255 27.02 -10.08 -14.04
C ASN A 255 27.28 -9.08 -15.19
N ALA A 256 26.54 -7.97 -15.26
CA ALA A 256 26.57 -7.06 -16.40
C ALA A 256 27.79 -6.13 -16.39
N THR A 257 28.27 -5.82 -17.58
CA THR A 257 29.28 -4.78 -17.84
C THR A 257 28.74 -3.36 -17.63
N VAL A 258 27.41 -3.18 -17.75
CA VAL A 258 26.70 -1.94 -17.43
C VAL A 258 25.91 -2.15 -16.13
N PRO A 259 26.23 -1.44 -15.04
CA PRO A 259 25.55 -1.63 -13.77
C PRO A 259 24.10 -1.14 -13.86
N VAL A 260 23.16 -1.94 -13.34
CA VAL A 260 21.78 -1.49 -13.10
C VAL A 260 21.77 -0.59 -11.88
N CYS A 261 20.98 0.49 -11.90
CA CYS A 261 20.86 1.41 -10.76
C CYS A 261 20.50 0.68 -9.46
N ASP A 262 21.16 1.04 -8.35
CA ASP A 262 20.96 0.41 -7.03
C ASP A 262 19.49 0.42 -6.59
N THR A 263 18.80 1.53 -6.84
CA THR A 263 17.37 1.68 -6.50
C THR A 263 16.48 0.65 -7.20
N ILE A 264 16.84 0.25 -8.41
CA ILE A 264 16.13 -0.78 -9.18
C ILE A 264 16.48 -2.17 -8.63
N GLN A 265 17.74 -2.44 -8.31
CA GLN A 265 18.16 -3.71 -7.72
C GLN A 265 17.49 -3.94 -6.35
N GLU A 266 17.46 -2.92 -5.49
CA GLU A 266 16.80 -2.95 -4.18
C GLU A 266 15.29 -3.20 -4.34
N ALA A 267 14.62 -2.49 -5.25
CA ALA A 267 13.20 -2.71 -5.55
C ALA A 267 12.90 -4.15 -5.99
N VAL A 268 13.77 -4.74 -6.81
CA VAL A 268 13.61 -6.10 -7.30
C VAL A 268 13.84 -7.11 -6.19
N LEU A 269 14.85 -6.90 -5.34
CA LEU A 269 15.08 -7.74 -4.17
C LEU A 269 13.89 -7.68 -3.20
N GLU A 270 13.35 -6.50 -2.92
CA GLU A 270 12.16 -6.35 -2.08
C GLU A 270 10.95 -7.10 -2.65
N ALA A 271 10.72 -7.01 -3.97
CA ALA A 271 9.68 -7.76 -4.64
C ALA A 271 9.90 -9.28 -4.54
N LEU A 272 11.13 -9.77 -4.73
CA LEU A 272 11.47 -11.19 -4.60
C LEU A 272 11.28 -11.71 -3.18
N MET A 273 11.71 -10.94 -2.16
CA MET A 273 11.51 -11.31 -0.76
C MET A 273 10.02 -11.38 -0.41
N LEU A 274 9.21 -10.45 -0.93
CA LEU A 274 7.76 -10.47 -0.74
C LEU A 274 7.11 -11.70 -1.40
N LEU A 275 7.61 -12.13 -2.56
CA LEU A 275 7.10 -13.27 -3.31
C LEU A 275 7.66 -14.64 -2.86
N ALA A 276 8.49 -14.66 -1.80
CA ALA A 276 9.08 -15.88 -1.28
C ALA A 276 8.07 -17.00 -0.93
N PRO A 277 6.82 -16.74 -0.49
CA PRO A 277 5.84 -17.81 -0.30
C PRO A 277 5.54 -18.65 -1.55
N PHE A 278 5.77 -18.13 -2.76
CA PHE A 278 5.57 -18.90 -4.00
C PHE A 278 6.79 -19.75 -4.37
N ARG A 279 8.00 -19.25 -4.13
CA ARG A 279 9.30 -19.90 -4.44
C ARG A 279 10.39 -19.43 -3.46
N PRO A 280 10.42 -19.98 -2.24
CA PRO A 280 11.34 -19.50 -1.21
C PRO A 280 12.79 -19.81 -1.54
N ASP A 281 13.04 -20.87 -2.31
CA ASP A 281 14.35 -21.27 -2.83
C ASP A 281 14.96 -20.20 -3.74
N VAL A 282 14.15 -19.65 -4.65
CA VAL A 282 14.60 -18.63 -5.60
C VAL A 282 14.85 -17.30 -4.90
N SER A 283 13.93 -16.88 -4.03
CA SER A 283 14.06 -15.63 -3.28
C SER A 283 15.27 -15.65 -2.33
N ALA A 284 15.49 -16.77 -1.63
CA ALA A 284 16.65 -16.94 -0.76
C ALA A 284 17.97 -16.90 -1.55
N GLN A 285 18.04 -17.58 -2.70
CA GLN A 285 19.23 -17.58 -3.53
C GLN A 285 19.53 -16.18 -4.12
N ALA A 286 18.49 -15.48 -4.58
CA ALA A 286 18.60 -14.12 -5.08
C ALA A 286 19.10 -13.15 -3.99
N CYS A 287 18.53 -13.23 -2.78
CA CYS A 287 18.96 -12.46 -1.61
C CYS A 287 20.43 -12.71 -1.28
N TYR A 288 20.84 -13.96 -1.14
CA TYR A 288 22.23 -14.31 -0.83
C TYR A 288 23.21 -13.81 -1.88
N THR A 289 22.92 -14.07 -3.15
CA THR A 289 23.80 -13.67 -4.27
C THR A 289 23.95 -12.16 -4.33
N TRP A 290 22.85 -11.41 -4.17
CA TRP A 290 22.88 -9.97 -4.21
C TRP A 290 23.61 -9.36 -3.01
N VAL A 291 23.32 -9.80 -1.77
CA VAL A 291 23.96 -9.26 -0.56
C VAL A 291 25.47 -9.52 -0.57
N THR A 292 25.90 -10.73 -0.91
CA THR A 292 27.32 -11.07 -0.95
C THR A 292 28.08 -10.29 -2.02
N HIS A 293 27.45 -10.01 -3.16
CA HIS A 293 28.01 -9.14 -4.19
C HIS A 293 28.06 -7.68 -3.72
N ARG A 294 26.95 -7.16 -3.19
CA ARG A 294 26.81 -5.77 -2.75
C ARG A 294 27.76 -5.43 -1.61
N HIS A 295 27.91 -6.30 -0.61
CA HIS A 295 28.84 -6.13 0.50
C HIS A 295 30.29 -5.93 0.04
N LYS A 296 30.69 -6.51 -1.10
CA LYS A 296 32.04 -6.30 -1.67
C LYS A 296 32.20 -4.92 -2.32
N GLN A 297 31.11 -4.29 -2.74
CA GLN A 297 31.12 -3.02 -3.46
C GLN A 297 30.84 -1.82 -2.55
N GLN A 298 29.81 -1.90 -1.71
CA GLN A 298 29.36 -0.80 -0.85
C GLN A 298 28.53 -1.32 0.35
N PRO A 299 28.58 -0.65 1.51
CA PRO A 299 27.67 -0.96 2.63
C PRO A 299 26.20 -0.76 2.26
N LEU A 300 25.34 -1.61 2.83
CA LEU A 300 23.88 -1.54 2.69
C LEU A 300 23.30 -0.35 3.46
N GLN A 301 22.26 0.27 2.89
CA GLN A 301 21.49 1.29 3.59
C GLN A 301 20.74 0.69 4.79
N PRO A 302 20.57 1.43 5.92
CA PRO A 302 19.98 0.87 7.15
C PRO A 302 18.57 0.27 6.97
N HIS A 303 17.73 0.91 6.15
CA HIS A 303 16.36 0.45 5.91
C HIS A 303 16.32 -0.86 5.09
N VAL A 304 17.23 -1.01 4.11
CA VAL A 304 17.40 -2.24 3.34
C VAL A 304 17.94 -3.35 4.24
N LYS A 305 18.92 -3.02 5.09
CA LYS A 305 19.53 -3.93 6.06
C LYS A 305 18.48 -4.57 6.98
N SER A 306 17.57 -3.77 7.53
CA SER A 306 16.49 -4.27 8.39
C SER A 306 15.57 -5.26 7.67
N LYS A 307 15.11 -4.94 6.44
CA LYS A 307 14.24 -5.83 5.67
C LYS A 307 14.91 -7.16 5.34
N ILE A 308 16.20 -7.11 4.96
CA ILE A 308 16.98 -8.31 4.66
C ILE A 308 17.21 -9.13 5.93
N HIS A 309 17.52 -8.48 7.06
CA HIS A 309 17.67 -9.15 8.34
C HIS A 309 16.41 -9.95 8.71
N ASP A 310 15.23 -9.31 8.65
CA ASP A 310 13.96 -9.99 8.97
C ASP A 310 13.70 -11.18 8.04
N PHE A 311 14.00 -11.04 6.75
CA PHE A 311 13.91 -12.11 5.77
C PHE A 311 14.88 -13.27 6.08
N VAL A 312 16.15 -12.95 6.38
CA VAL A 312 17.18 -13.93 6.72
C VAL A 312 16.80 -14.69 8.00
N GLU A 313 16.36 -13.99 9.04
CA GLU A 313 15.94 -14.63 10.29
C GLU A 313 14.78 -15.60 10.07
N HIS A 314 13.83 -15.25 9.19
CA HIS A 314 12.70 -16.12 8.85
C HIS A 314 13.13 -17.38 8.07
N TYR A 315 14.06 -17.25 7.12
CA TYR A 315 14.40 -18.31 6.17
C TYR A 315 15.71 -19.07 6.45
N LYS A 316 16.57 -18.62 7.36
CA LYS A 316 17.89 -19.24 7.63
C LYS A 316 17.83 -20.68 8.13
N VAL A 317 16.73 -21.06 8.79
CA VAL A 317 16.54 -22.45 9.26
C VAL A 317 16.35 -23.38 8.06
N GLN A 318 15.59 -22.94 7.05
CA GLN A 318 15.35 -23.68 5.81
C GLN A 318 16.57 -23.61 4.87
N PHE A 319 17.20 -22.45 4.75
CA PHE A 319 18.35 -22.21 3.87
C PHE A 319 19.58 -21.78 4.66
N ARG A 320 20.35 -22.77 5.15
CA ARG A 320 21.48 -22.55 6.07
C ARG A 320 22.55 -21.58 5.57
N TYR A 321 22.73 -21.46 4.26
CA TYR A 321 23.69 -20.51 3.68
C TYR A 321 23.32 -19.04 4.00
N LEU A 322 22.05 -18.72 4.26
CA LEU A 322 21.64 -17.38 4.67
C LEU A 322 22.19 -16.97 6.03
N ALA A 323 22.51 -17.94 6.92
CA ALA A 323 23.12 -17.63 8.22
C ALA A 323 24.50 -16.96 8.09
N GLN A 324 25.17 -17.11 6.94
CA GLN A 324 26.42 -16.42 6.64
C GLN A 324 26.23 -14.91 6.45
N LEU A 325 25.00 -14.47 6.13
CA LEU A 325 24.67 -13.06 5.95
C LEU A 325 24.48 -12.35 7.30
N THR A 326 24.18 -13.06 8.38
CA THR A 326 23.93 -12.44 9.70
C THR A 326 25.13 -11.63 10.20
N SER A 327 26.36 -12.02 9.87
CA SER A 327 27.57 -11.25 10.20
C SER A 327 27.83 -10.06 9.28
N MET A 328 27.16 -10.01 8.12
CA MET A 328 27.23 -8.91 7.14
C MET A 328 26.10 -7.89 7.34
N LEU A 329 25.05 -8.28 8.08
CA LEU A 329 23.86 -7.48 8.39
C LEU A 329 23.94 -6.84 9.78
#